data_AF-A0A920JJV0-F1
#
_entry.id   AF-A0A920JJV0-F1
#
_cell.length_a   1.000
_cell.length_b   1.000
_cell.length_c   1.000
_cell.angle_alpha   90.00
_cell.angle_beta   90.00
_cell.angle_gamma   90.00
#
_symmetry.space_group_name_H-M   'P 1'
#
loop_
_entity.id
_entity.type
_entity.pdbx_description
1 polymer ?
#
loop_
_entity_poly.entity_id
_entity_poly.type
_entity_poly.pdbx_seq_one_letter_code
_entity_poly.pdbx_strand_id
1 'polypeptide(L)'
;MTGRVTGTKAFNDRTLDIDVLIYEDLVDLDLNIPRDEILKYGFVLEPLAELDPNGMHPTEKITFLELWNMLKENLDASQKI
;
A
#
# COMPACT_ATOMS: atom_id res chain seq x y z
N MET A 1 -11.29 -13.17 -21.25
CA MET A 1 -10.63 -14.20 -20.43
C MET A 1 -9.75 -13.48 -19.45
N THR A 2 -10.05 -13.55 -18.16
CA THR A 2 -9.22 -12.97 -17.10
C THR A 2 -8.40 -14.11 -16.49
N GLY A 3 -7.07 -14.04 -16.54
CA GLY A 3 -6.20 -15.09 -15.99
C GLY A 3 -4.72 -14.89 -16.35
N ARG A 4 -3.83 -15.25 -15.43
CA ARG A 4 -2.37 -15.15 -15.63
C ARG A 4 -1.89 -16.25 -16.57
N VAL A 5 -1.32 -15.89 -17.72
CA VAL A 5 -0.55 -16.82 -18.55
C VAL A 5 0.84 -16.97 -17.92
N THR A 6 1.17 -18.17 -17.46
CA THR A 6 2.48 -18.48 -16.86
C THR A 6 3.57 -18.46 -17.95
N GLY A 7 4.75 -17.91 -17.64
CA GLY A 7 5.89 -17.87 -18.57
C GLY A 7 6.06 -16.58 -19.39
N THR A 8 5.24 -15.56 -19.16
CA THR A 8 5.44 -14.22 -19.76
C THR A 8 6.32 -13.34 -18.84
N LYS A 9 7.06 -12.38 -19.42
CA LYS A 9 7.93 -11.44 -18.67
C LYS A 9 7.19 -10.75 -17.51
N ALA A 10 7.92 -10.40 -16.45
CA ALA A 10 7.37 -9.85 -15.20
C ALA A 10 6.51 -8.57 -15.38
N PHE A 11 6.78 -7.79 -16.43
CA PHE A 11 6.15 -6.51 -16.76
C PHE A 11 5.25 -6.58 -18.01
N ASN A 12 4.29 -7.50 -18.03
CA ASN A 12 3.22 -7.43 -19.02
C ASN A 12 2.02 -6.71 -18.42
N ASP A 13 1.36 -5.88 -19.23
CA ASP A 13 0.05 -5.33 -18.90
C ASP A 13 -0.87 -6.47 -18.46
N ARG A 14 -1.32 -6.40 -17.21
CA ARG A 14 -2.26 -7.37 -16.64
C ARG A 14 -3.65 -6.76 -16.67
N THR A 15 -4.65 -7.57 -17.01
CA THR A 15 -6.06 -7.16 -16.93
C THR A 15 -6.53 -6.96 -15.49
N LEU A 16 -5.90 -7.65 -14.53
CA LEU A 16 -6.18 -7.56 -13.10
C LEU A 16 -4.94 -8.03 -12.32
N ASP A 17 -4.57 -7.30 -11.28
CA ASP A 17 -3.57 -7.70 -10.29
C ASP A 17 -4.19 -7.60 -8.89
N ILE A 18 -3.83 -8.53 -8.00
CA ILE A 18 -4.33 -8.55 -6.62
C ILE A 18 -3.14 -8.79 -5.71
N ASP A 19 -2.88 -7.83 -4.84
CA ASP A 19 -1.82 -7.89 -3.85
C ASP A 19 -2.41 -7.89 -2.43
N VAL A 20 -1.82 -8.71 -1.56
CA VAL A 20 -2.04 -8.60 -0.11
C VAL A 20 -1.18 -7.47 0.42
N LEU A 21 -1.82 -6.45 1.01
CA LEU A 21 -1.15 -5.29 1.60
C LEU A 21 -0.73 -5.55 3.05
N ILE A 22 -1.61 -6.13 3.86
CA ILE A 22 -1.42 -6.37 5.28
C ILE A 22 -2.12 -7.67 5.68
N TYR A 23 -1.59 -8.36 6.70
CA TYR A 23 -2.23 -9.52 7.30
C TYR A 23 -2.12 -9.46 8.81
N GLU A 24 -3.16 -8.96 9.48
CA GLU A 24 -3.16 -8.72 10.93
C GLU A 24 -1.88 -7.99 11.37
N ASP A 25 -1.19 -8.48 12.39
CA ASP A 25 0.08 -7.96 12.88
C ASP A 25 1.31 -8.63 12.26
N LEU A 26 1.15 -9.43 11.18
CA LEU A 26 2.26 -10.15 10.55
C LEU A 26 3.26 -9.15 9.95
N VAL A 27 4.53 -9.34 10.30
CA VAL A 27 5.68 -8.68 9.67
C VAL A 27 6.60 -9.76 9.13
N ASP A 28 6.64 -9.89 7.82
CA ASP A 28 7.45 -10.85 7.07
C ASP A 28 8.10 -10.15 5.88
N LEU A 29 9.43 -9.98 5.96
CA LEU A 29 10.21 -9.30 4.93
C LEU A 29 10.36 -10.15 3.65
N ASP A 30 10.38 -11.48 3.77
CA ASP A 30 10.50 -12.37 2.62
C ASP A 30 9.22 -12.37 1.79
N LEU A 31 8.07 -12.19 2.46
CA LEU A 31 6.75 -12.05 1.81
C LEU A 31 6.37 -10.59 1.49
N ASN A 32 7.17 -9.61 1.91
CA ASN A 32 6.87 -8.17 1.80
C ASN A 32 5.50 -7.82 2.41
N ILE A 33 5.27 -8.25 3.65
CA ILE A 33 4.07 -7.93 4.44
C ILE A 33 4.51 -7.27 5.76
N PRO A 34 3.97 -6.09 6.13
CA PRO A 34 3.10 -5.22 5.32
C PRO A 34 3.82 -4.71 4.07
N ARG A 35 3.08 -4.48 2.98
CA ARG A 35 3.65 -4.01 1.71
C ARG A 35 4.27 -2.63 1.89
N ASP A 36 5.54 -2.54 1.51
CA ASP A 36 6.29 -1.29 1.39
C ASP A 36 5.54 -0.14 0.70
N GLU A 37 4.69 -0.48 -0.26
CA GLU A 37 3.93 0.46 -1.08
C GLU A 37 2.91 1.28 -0.26
N ILE A 38 2.43 0.73 0.87
CA ILE A 38 1.51 1.41 1.78
C ILE A 38 2.09 2.76 2.24
N LEU A 39 3.39 2.82 2.52
CA LEU A 39 4.04 4.05 3.02
C LEU A 39 4.58 4.94 1.89
N LYS A 40 4.60 4.46 0.65
CA LYS A 40 5.22 5.14 -0.49
C LYS A 40 4.21 5.81 -1.41
N TYR A 41 3.02 5.22 -1.56
CA TYR A 41 2.09 5.61 -2.61
C TYR A 41 0.72 5.98 -2.04
N GLY A 42 0.29 7.22 -2.31
CA GLY A 42 -1.01 7.72 -1.87
C GLY A 42 -2.18 6.90 -2.42
N PHE A 43 -2.09 6.41 -3.66
CA PHE A 43 -3.14 5.58 -4.25
C PHE A 43 -3.28 4.18 -3.60
N VAL A 44 -2.34 3.78 -2.74
CA VAL A 44 -2.45 2.57 -1.90
C VAL A 44 -2.96 2.96 -0.51
N LEU A 45 -2.37 4.00 0.09
CA LEU A 45 -2.65 4.41 1.46
C LEU A 45 -4.03 5.08 1.63
N GLU A 46 -4.43 5.93 0.70
CA GLU A 46 -5.72 6.63 0.72
C GLU A 46 -6.91 5.66 0.78
N PRO A 47 -7.08 4.70 -0.16
CA PRO A 47 -8.18 3.76 -0.07
C PRO A 47 -8.08 2.85 1.17
N LEU A 48 -6.87 2.51 1.63
CA LEU A 48 -6.69 1.75 2.87
C LEU A 48 -7.18 2.54 4.10
N ALA A 49 -6.87 3.84 4.18
CA ALA A 49 -7.32 4.73 5.25
C ALA A 49 -8.84 4.99 5.19
N GLU A 50 -9.46 4.95 4.01
CA GLU A 50 -10.92 5.00 3.87
C GLU A 50 -11.60 3.71 4.35
N LEU A 51 -10.98 2.56 4.10
CA LEU A 51 -11.53 1.25 4.47
C LEU A 51 -11.39 0.94 5.97
N ASP A 52 -10.25 1.25 6.57
CA ASP A 52 -9.98 1.01 7.99
C ASP A 52 -9.20 2.18 8.62
N PRO A 53 -9.86 3.33 8.91
CA PRO A 53 -9.17 4.53 9.39
C PRO A 53 -8.48 4.35 10.75
N ASN A 54 -9.00 3.44 11.59
CA ASN A 54 -8.47 3.17 12.93
C ASN A 54 -7.51 1.97 12.95
N GLY A 55 -7.36 1.26 11.83
CA GLY A 55 -6.42 0.17 11.66
C GLY A 55 -4.99 0.66 11.85
N MET A 56 -4.20 -0.10 12.62
CA MET A 56 -2.81 0.26 12.92
C MET A 56 -1.85 -0.44 11.96
N HIS A 57 -0.87 0.31 11.45
CA HIS A 57 0.20 -0.28 10.67
C HIS A 57 1.10 -1.18 11.56
N PRO A 58 1.42 -2.43 11.17
CA PRO A 58 2.12 -3.39 12.03
C PRO A 58 3.52 -2.95 12.45
N THR A 59 4.23 -2.19 11.61
CA THR A 59 5.56 -1.64 11.90
C THR A 59 5.52 -0.24 12.51
N GLU A 60 4.87 0.73 11.87
CA GLU A 60 4.82 2.13 12.33
C GLU A 60 4.01 2.32 13.62
N LYS A 61 3.07 1.40 13.93
CA LYS A 61 2.16 1.49 15.08
C LYS A 61 1.36 2.80 15.15
N ILE A 62 1.04 3.34 13.97
CA ILE A 62 0.24 4.54 13.74
C ILE A 62 -0.98 4.12 12.91
N THR A 63 -2.11 4.83 13.07
CA THR A 63 -3.32 4.52 12.30
C THR A 63 -3.15 4.83 10.82
N PHE A 64 -3.87 4.12 9.94
CA PHE A 64 -3.82 4.40 8.50
C PHE A 64 -4.28 5.83 8.17
N LEU A 65 -5.25 6.37 8.92
CA LEU A 65 -5.68 7.76 8.77
C LEU A 65 -4.57 8.76 9.12
N GLU A 66 -3.85 8.54 10.22
CA GLU A 66 -2.71 9.39 10.58
C GLU A 66 -1.59 9.31 9.54
N LEU A 67 -1.24 8.10 9.08
CA LEU A 67 -0.26 7.91 8.01
C LEU A 67 -0.67 8.65 6.73
N TRP A 68 -1.95 8.59 6.37
CA TRP A 68 -2.47 9.28 5.19
C TRP A 68 -2.34 10.80 5.32
N ASN A 69 -2.72 11.36 6.48
CA ASN A 69 -2.59 12.79 6.73
C ASN A 69 -1.11 13.24 6.66
N MET A 70 -0.19 12.47 7.24
CA MET A 70 1.24 12.75 7.15
C MET A 70 1.74 12.72 5.70
N LEU A 71 1.28 11.76 4.89
CA LEU A 71 1.65 11.68 3.48
C LEU A 71 1.12 12.89 2.70
N LYS A 72 -0.13 13.30 2.93
CA LYS A 72 -0.72 14.50 2.30
C LYS A 72 0.05 15.77 2.64
N GLU A 73 0.37 15.98 3.91
CA GLU A 73 1.14 17.15 4.35
C GLU A 73 2.50 17.22 3.64
N ASN A 74 3.17 16.08 3.45
CA ASN A 74 4.44 16.00 2.72
C ASN A 74 4.29 16.29 1.22
N LEU A 75 3.19 15.87 0.59
CA LEU A 75 2.88 16.17 -0.80
C LEU A 75 2.62 17.67 -1.01
N ASP A 76 1.83 18.27 -0.11
CA ASP A 76 1.51 19.71 -0.15
C ASP A 76 2.75 20.59 0.10
N ALA A 77 3.66 20.16 0.97
CA ALA A 77 4.92 20.84 1.23
C ALA A 77 5.88 20.80 0.02
N SER A 78 5.87 19.69 -0.73
CA SER A 78 6.73 19.50 -1.91
C SER A 78 6.30 20.34 -3.12
N GLN A 79 5.06 20.82 -3.16
CA GLN A 79 4.53 21.69 -4.22
C GLN A 79 4.77 23.20 -3.96
N LYS A 80 5.34 23.57 -2.81
CA LYS A 80 5.63 24.97 -2.42
C LYS A 80 7.06 25.44 -2.74
N ILE A 81 7.83 24.68 -3.51
CA ILE A 81 9.21 25.04 -3.93
C ILE A 81 9.24 25.33 -5.43
#